data_AF-A0A059A2X5-F1
#
_entry.id   AF-A0A059A2X5-F1
#
_cell.length_a   1.000
_cell.length_b   1.000
_cell.length_c   1.000
_cell.angle_alpha   90.00
_cell.angle_beta   90.00
_cell.angle_gamma   90.00
#
_symmetry.space_group_name_H-M   'P 1'
#
loop_
_entity.id
_entity.type
_entity.pdbx_description
1 polymer ?
#
loop_
_entity_poly.entity_id
_entity_poly.type
_entity_poly.pdbx_seq_one_letter_code
_entity_poly.pdbx_strand_id
1 'polypeptide(L)'
;MGFNSSGGAINWFPGHMAAATRAIRDRLKVSDLVIEVRDSRIPLSSVNADLQPHLSKKRRVIALNKKDLANPNVMHKWTHYFDSRNQDCLPINAHSKSSVKKLLDLVEVKLKEVISREPTLLVMVVGVPNVGKSALINSIHRIESSCFPVQEKIKRATVGPLPGVTQDIAGFKIAHHPSIYVLDTPGVLVPSIPDIETGLKLALA
;
A
#
# COMPACT_ATOMS: atom_id res chain seq x y z
N MET A 1 9.12 9.55 42.06
CA MET A 1 9.18 8.67 40.86
C MET A 1 9.81 9.47 39.74
N GLY A 2 11.10 9.24 39.47
CA GLY A 2 11.81 9.91 38.38
C GLY A 2 11.43 9.29 37.05
N PHE A 3 11.04 10.11 36.07
CA PHE A 3 10.92 9.67 34.69
C PHE A 3 12.33 9.41 34.17
N ASN A 4 12.68 8.13 33.94
CA ASN A 4 13.88 7.78 33.21
C ASN A 4 13.76 8.33 31.78
N SER A 5 14.63 9.27 31.44
CA SER A 5 14.79 9.90 30.14
C SER A 5 15.52 9.01 29.10
N SER A 6 15.82 7.76 29.45
CA SER A 6 16.38 6.75 28.55
C SER A 6 15.29 5.79 28.04
N GLY A 7 14.25 6.32 27.40
CA GLY A 7 13.31 5.50 26.66
C GLY A 7 14.04 4.87 25.47
N GLY A 8 14.49 3.63 25.61
CA GLY A 8 15.07 2.87 24.50
C GLY A 8 14.10 2.80 23.30
N ALA A 9 14.64 2.60 22.11
CA ALA A 9 13.84 2.47 20.88
C ALA A 9 12.67 1.50 21.12
N ILE A 10 11.44 2.00 21.01
CA ILE A 10 10.25 1.20 21.27
C ILE A 10 10.14 0.15 20.16
N ASN A 11 10.54 -1.07 20.48
CA ASN A 11 10.55 -2.20 19.56
C ASN A 11 9.14 -2.82 19.51
N TRP A 12 8.24 -2.21 18.74
CA TRP A 12 6.87 -2.72 18.48
C TRP A 12 6.88 -3.86 17.44
N PHE A 13 7.84 -4.79 17.52
CA PHE A 13 8.04 -5.85 16.52
C PHE A 13 7.80 -7.25 17.09
N PRO A 14 6.54 -7.71 17.13
CA PRO A 14 6.24 -9.13 17.32
C PRO A 14 6.96 -9.99 16.27
N GLY A 15 7.37 -11.21 16.62
CA GLY A 15 8.02 -12.14 15.69
C GLY A 15 7.23 -12.39 14.38
N HIS A 16 5.90 -12.28 14.44
CA HIS A 16 5.02 -12.34 13.27
C HIS A 16 5.26 -11.21 12.26
N MET A 17 5.64 -10.00 12.70
CA MET A 17 5.95 -8.89 11.81
C MET A 17 7.26 -9.10 11.06
N ALA A 18 8.27 -9.71 11.69
CA ALA A 18 9.51 -10.08 11.02
C ALA A 18 9.28 -11.15 9.93
N ALA A 19 8.42 -12.14 10.22
CA ALA A 19 8.00 -13.13 9.23
C ALA A 19 7.24 -12.48 8.06
N ALA A 20 6.33 -11.54 8.35
CA ALA A 20 5.61 -10.78 7.34
C ALA A 20 6.55 -9.94 6.46
N THR A 21 7.55 -9.24 7.03
CA THR A 21 8.54 -8.49 6.26
C THR A 21 9.32 -9.41 5.31
N ARG A 22 9.73 -10.59 5.77
CA ARG A 22 10.43 -11.58 4.94
C ARG A 22 9.54 -12.07 3.80
N ALA A 23 8.30 -12.44 4.10
CA ALA A 23 7.33 -12.88 3.11
C ALA A 23 7.05 -11.79 2.06
N ILE A 24 6.93 -10.53 2.48
CA ILE A 24 6.80 -9.38 1.58
C ILE A 24 8.02 -9.26 0.66
N ARG A 25 9.24 -9.35 1.20
CA ARG A 25 10.48 -9.26 0.40
C ARG A 25 10.58 -10.37 -0.64
N ASP A 26 10.18 -11.59 -0.30
CA ASP A 26 10.20 -12.70 -1.26
C ASP A 26 9.13 -12.54 -2.35
N ARG A 27 7.94 -12.05 -1.99
CA ARG A 27 6.88 -11.75 -2.97
C ARG A 27 7.22 -10.55 -3.86
N LEU A 28 7.95 -9.57 -3.34
CA LEU A 28 8.43 -8.44 -4.14
C LEU A 28 9.32 -8.90 -5.31
N LYS A 29 10.11 -9.96 -5.14
CA LYS A 29 10.97 -10.50 -6.21
C LYS A 29 10.15 -10.93 -7.42
N VAL A 30 9.03 -11.61 -7.20
CA VAL A 30 8.14 -12.13 -8.26
C VAL A 30 7.07 -11.13 -8.72
N SER A 31 6.92 -9.98 -8.05
CA SER A 31 5.97 -8.93 -8.48
C SER A 31 6.49 -8.11 -9.66
N ASP A 32 5.58 -7.79 -10.59
CA ASP A 32 5.86 -6.97 -11.78
C ASP A 32 5.71 -5.48 -11.48
N LEU A 33 4.72 -5.12 -10.64
CA LEU A 33 4.46 -3.76 -10.21
C LEU A 33 4.03 -3.72 -8.75
N VAL A 34 4.41 -2.65 -8.06
CA VAL A 34 4.03 -2.41 -6.67
C VAL A 34 3.19 -1.14 -6.55
N ILE A 35 2.04 -1.25 -5.87
CA ILE A 35 1.25 -0.12 -5.42
C ILE A 35 1.65 0.15 -3.96
N GLU A 36 2.39 1.23 -3.74
CA GLU A 36 2.76 1.68 -2.40
C GLU A 36 1.68 2.63 -1.87
N VAL A 37 0.88 2.14 -0.92
CA VAL A 37 -0.19 2.91 -0.29
C VAL A 37 0.38 3.71 0.88
N ARG A 38 0.15 5.02 0.84
CA ARG A 38 0.57 5.99 1.87
C ARG A 38 -0.62 6.81 2.34
N ASP A 39 -0.52 7.41 3.52
CA ASP A 39 -1.54 8.33 4.02
C ASP A 39 -1.29 9.74 3.45
N SER A 40 -2.31 10.32 2.81
CA SER A 40 -2.27 11.64 2.20
C SER A 40 -1.94 12.77 3.18
N ARG A 41 -2.24 12.61 4.47
CA ARG A 41 -1.95 13.62 5.49
C ARG A 41 -0.47 13.62 5.88
N ILE A 42 0.20 12.48 5.79
CA ILE A 42 1.60 12.30 6.19
C ILE A 42 2.41 11.46 5.19
N PRO A 43 2.52 11.87 3.90
CA PRO A 43 3.06 11.03 2.82
C PRO A 43 4.51 10.58 2.98
N LEU A 44 5.30 11.32 3.77
CA LEU A 44 6.69 10.98 4.07
C LEU A 44 6.84 10.15 5.34
N SER A 45 5.98 10.37 6.34
CA SER A 45 6.03 9.63 7.61
C SER A 45 5.36 8.26 7.50
N SER A 46 4.38 8.08 6.60
CA SER A 46 3.73 6.78 6.36
C SER A 46 4.56 5.84 5.48
N VAL A 47 5.86 6.08 5.36
CA VAL A 47 6.78 5.30 4.53
C VAL A 47 7.33 4.13 5.34
N ASN A 48 7.35 2.94 4.75
CA ASN A 48 8.11 1.84 5.31
C ASN A 48 9.57 1.92 4.81
N ALA A 49 10.47 2.42 5.67
CA ALA A 49 11.89 2.61 5.36
C ALA A 49 12.61 1.29 5.02
N ASP A 50 12.28 0.20 5.72
CA ASP A 50 12.88 -1.14 5.52
C ASP A 50 12.62 -1.72 4.13
N LEU A 51 11.47 -1.36 3.53
CA LEU A 51 11.08 -1.83 2.20
C LEU A 51 11.60 -0.91 1.09
N GLN A 52 11.93 0.36 1.36
CA GLN A 52 12.35 1.32 0.33
C GLN A 52 13.49 0.84 -0.57
N PRO A 53 14.58 0.20 -0.07
CA PRO A 53 15.67 -0.27 -0.92
C PRO A 53 15.26 -1.33 -1.95
N HIS A 54 14.16 -2.05 -1.68
CA HIS A 54 13.60 -3.07 -2.56
C HIS A 54 12.57 -2.47 -3.51
N LEU A 55 11.74 -1.56 -3.00
CA LEU A 55 10.71 -0.86 -3.76
C LEU A 55 11.27 0.08 -4.82
N SER A 56 12.40 0.74 -4.54
CA SER A 56 13.05 1.66 -5.48
C SER A 56 13.57 0.99 -6.75
N LYS A 57 13.78 -0.34 -6.72
CA LYS A 57 14.26 -1.14 -7.85
C LYS A 57 13.14 -1.70 -8.72
N LYS A 58 11.88 -1.51 -8.33
CA LYS A 58 10.70 -2.08 -8.99
C LYS A 58 9.86 -0.98 -9.64
N ARG A 59 9.07 -1.36 -10.64
CA ARG A 59 8.00 -0.48 -11.16
C ARG A 59 7.02 -0.21 -10.01
N ARG A 60 6.78 1.06 -9.70
CA ARG A 60 6.02 1.45 -8.52
C ARG A 60 5.08 2.61 -8.82
N VAL A 61 3.90 2.56 -8.23
CA VAL A 61 2.96 3.68 -8.14
C VAL A 61 2.68 3.98 -6.67
N ILE A 62 2.83 5.24 -6.26
CA ILE A 62 2.51 5.70 -4.92
C ILE A 62 1.04 6.13 -4.90
N ALA A 63 0.21 5.45 -4.11
CA ALA A 63 -1.18 5.81 -3.90
C ALA A 63 -1.31 6.58 -2.58
N LEU A 64 -1.49 7.90 -2.66
CA LEU A 64 -1.77 8.74 -1.48
C LEU A 64 -3.25 8.57 -1.13
N ASN A 65 -3.55 7.67 -0.20
CA ASN A 65 -4.90 7.35 0.22
C ASN A 65 -5.43 8.31 1.29
N LYS A 66 -6.75 8.32 1.52
CA LYS A 66 -7.46 9.26 2.41
C LYS A 66 -7.33 10.72 1.96
N LYS A 67 -7.33 10.97 0.64
CA LYS A 67 -7.21 12.34 0.09
C LYS A 67 -8.28 13.29 0.62
N ASP A 68 -9.45 12.76 0.97
CA ASP A 68 -10.61 13.45 1.55
C ASP A 68 -10.34 13.99 2.96
N LEU A 69 -9.39 13.39 3.70
CA LEU A 69 -8.99 13.84 5.03
C LEU A 69 -7.79 14.80 4.99
N ALA A 70 -7.17 14.98 3.82
CA ALA A 70 -5.99 15.81 3.67
C ALA A 70 -6.35 17.21 3.17
N ASN A 71 -5.53 18.19 3.56
CA ASN A 71 -5.73 19.57 3.11
C ASN A 71 -5.48 19.67 1.58
N PRO A 72 -6.48 20.10 0.78
CA PRO A 72 -6.35 20.20 -0.68
C PRO A 72 -5.18 21.09 -1.13
N ASN A 73 -4.93 22.19 -0.41
CA ASN A 73 -3.85 23.13 -0.74
C ASN A 73 -2.46 22.51 -0.56
N VAL A 74 -2.32 21.57 0.37
CA VAL A 74 -1.07 20.84 0.61
C VAL A 74 -0.93 19.67 -0.37
N MET A 75 -2.03 19.11 -0.85
CA MET A 75 -2.02 17.98 -1.79
C MET A 75 -1.26 18.31 -3.08
N HIS A 76 -1.48 19.50 -3.63
CA HIS A 76 -0.75 19.96 -4.82
C HIS A 76 0.76 20.02 -4.61
N LYS A 77 1.20 20.43 -3.40
CA LYS A 77 2.62 20.44 -3.03
C LYS A 77 3.18 19.03 -2.98
N TRP A 78 2.42 18.05 -2.47
CA TRP A 78 2.85 16.66 -2.46
C TRP A 78 2.95 16.06 -3.86
N THR A 79 1.96 16.30 -4.72
CA THR A 79 2.01 15.83 -6.11
C THR A 79 3.24 16.39 -6.83
N HIS A 80 3.49 17.70 -6.71
CA HIS A 80 4.68 18.34 -7.28
C HIS A 80 5.99 17.79 -6.68
N TYR A 81 6.03 17.53 -5.37
CA TYR A 81 7.20 16.96 -4.72
C TYR A 81 7.57 15.58 -5.30
N PHE A 82 6.58 14.69 -5.48
CA PHE A 82 6.83 13.36 -6.03
C PHE A 82 7.16 13.41 -7.53
N ASP A 83 6.49 14.28 -8.28
CA ASP A 83 6.77 14.52 -9.70
C ASP A 83 8.21 15.01 -9.93
N SER A 84 8.67 15.97 -9.12
CA SER A 84 10.07 16.47 -9.17
C SER A 84 11.13 15.41 -8.87
N ARG A 85 10.73 14.25 -8.31
CA ARG A 85 11.60 13.11 -8.02
C ARG A 85 11.38 11.93 -8.98
N ASN A 86 10.64 12.14 -10.08
CA ASN A 86 10.24 11.10 -11.02
C ASN A 86 9.55 9.91 -10.33
N GLN A 87 8.71 10.20 -9.34
CA GLN A 87 7.93 9.19 -8.63
C GLN A 87 6.45 9.35 -8.99
N ASP A 88 5.88 8.33 -9.63
CA ASP A 88 4.46 8.33 -9.96
C ASP A 88 3.61 8.30 -8.71
N CYS A 89 2.84 9.36 -8.50
CA CYS A 89 2.05 9.56 -7.30
C CYS A 89 0.62 9.98 -7.67
N LEU A 90 -0.37 9.27 -7.12
CA LEU A 90 -1.78 9.57 -7.33
C LEU A 90 -2.53 9.73 -6.00
N PRO A 91 -3.12 10.91 -5.73
CA PRO A 91 -4.06 11.09 -4.64
C PRO A 91 -5.38 10.36 -4.89
N ILE A 92 -5.75 9.48 -3.97
CA ILE A 92 -6.95 8.64 -4.04
C ILE A 92 -7.76 8.66 -2.74
N ASN A 93 -9.03 8.30 -2.87
CA ASN A 93 -9.83 7.83 -1.74
C ASN A 93 -10.21 6.38 -2.05
N ALA A 94 -9.73 5.43 -1.25
CA ALA A 94 -10.02 4.00 -1.41
C ALA A 94 -11.52 3.67 -1.38
N HIS A 95 -12.35 4.48 -0.70
CA HIS A 95 -13.80 4.31 -0.68
C HIS A 95 -14.50 4.84 -1.94
N SER A 96 -13.81 5.64 -2.75
CA SER A 96 -14.34 6.22 -3.98
C SER A 96 -13.98 5.36 -5.20
N LYS A 97 -14.99 4.72 -5.80
CA LYS A 97 -14.81 3.87 -7.00
C LYS A 97 -14.11 4.61 -8.16
N SER A 98 -14.48 5.87 -8.41
CA SER A 98 -13.88 6.67 -9.48
C SER A 98 -12.41 6.96 -9.22
N SER A 99 -12.01 7.18 -7.97
CA SER A 99 -10.60 7.39 -7.61
C SER A 99 -9.78 6.11 -7.75
N VAL A 100 -10.33 4.96 -7.36
CA VAL A 100 -9.68 3.66 -7.52
C VAL A 100 -9.56 3.25 -8.99
N LYS A 101 -10.59 3.51 -9.80
CA LYS A 101 -10.53 3.27 -11.25
C LYS A 101 -9.37 4.04 -11.91
N LYS A 102 -9.21 5.33 -11.59
CA LYS A 102 -8.08 6.14 -12.09
C LYS A 102 -6.71 5.55 -11.71
N LEU A 103 -6.59 4.96 -10.52
CA LEU A 103 -5.36 4.27 -10.11
C LEU A 103 -5.13 3.02 -10.97
N LEU A 104 -6.16 2.22 -11.20
CA LEU A 104 -6.08 1.02 -12.03
C LEU A 104 -5.73 1.37 -13.48
N ASP A 105 -6.32 2.42 -14.05
CA ASP A 105 -6.01 2.90 -15.40
C ASP A 105 -4.51 3.28 -15.51
N LEU A 106 -3.96 3.97 -14.50
CA LEU A 106 -2.53 4.33 -14.45
C LEU A 106 -1.64 3.09 -14.34
N VAL A 107 -2.03 2.12 -13.51
CA VAL A 107 -1.32 0.85 -13.35
C VAL A 107 -1.33 0.06 -14.65
N GLU A 108 -2.47 0.00 -15.33
CA GLU A 108 -2.60 -0.67 -16.62
C GLU A 108 -1.68 -0.03 -17.66
N VAL A 109 -1.68 1.31 -17.77
CA VAL A 109 -0.77 2.04 -18.68
C VAL A 109 0.70 1.70 -18.42
N LYS A 110 1.12 1.60 -17.15
CA LYS A 110 2.50 1.22 -16.80
C LYS A 110 2.83 -0.24 -17.03
N LEU A 111 1.81 -1.09 -16.99
CA LEU A 111 1.94 -2.50 -17.26
C LEU A 111 1.90 -2.80 -18.75
N LYS A 112 1.28 -1.98 -19.61
CA LYS A 112 1.14 -2.23 -21.07
C LYS A 112 2.42 -2.72 -21.75
N GLU A 113 3.58 -2.17 -21.39
CA GLU A 113 4.88 -2.62 -21.92
C GLU A 113 5.28 -4.04 -21.48
N VAL A 114 4.86 -4.46 -20.29
CA VAL A 114 5.09 -5.79 -19.70
C VAL A 114 4.03 -6.79 -20.17
N ILE A 115 2.79 -6.33 -20.38
CA ILE A 115 1.67 -7.14 -20.87
C ILE A 115 2.03 -7.85 -22.19
N SER A 116 2.83 -7.22 -23.05
CA SER A 116 3.26 -7.83 -24.31
C SER A 116 4.23 -9.02 -24.14
N ARG A 117 4.81 -9.22 -22.95
CA ARG A 117 5.84 -10.24 -22.69
C ARG A 117 5.35 -11.40 -21.82
N GLU A 118 4.45 -11.12 -20.87
CA GLU A 118 4.03 -12.11 -19.87
C GLU A 118 2.50 -12.29 -19.88
N PRO A 119 1.98 -13.54 -19.86
CA PRO A 119 0.55 -13.82 -19.88
C PRO A 119 -0.16 -13.51 -18.56
N THR A 120 0.60 -13.44 -17.46
CA THR A 120 0.10 -13.19 -16.11
C THR A 120 0.95 -12.11 -15.46
N LEU A 121 0.30 -11.14 -14.82
CA LEU A 121 0.97 -10.05 -14.11
C LEU A 121 0.62 -10.08 -12.63
N LEU A 122 1.62 -9.83 -11.80
CA LEU A 122 1.48 -9.79 -10.35
C LEU A 122 1.68 -8.36 -9.86
N VAL A 123 0.61 -7.77 -9.36
CA VAL A 123 0.59 -6.47 -8.69
C VAL A 123 0.58 -6.69 -7.19
N MET A 124 1.46 -6.01 -6.47
CA MET A 124 1.55 -6.13 -5.02
C MET A 124 1.12 -4.82 -4.36
N VAL A 125 0.22 -4.88 -3.39
CA VAL A 125 -0.17 -3.70 -2.60
C VAL A 125 0.59 -3.72 -1.29
N VAL A 126 1.39 -2.68 -1.02
CA VAL A 126 2.25 -2.58 0.17
C VAL A 126 2.05 -1.25 0.89
N GLY A 127 2.40 -1.21 2.17
CA GLY A 127 2.32 0.00 3.00
C GLY A 127 2.21 -0.31 4.49
N VAL A 128 2.43 0.70 5.32
CA VAL A 128 2.35 0.56 6.78
C VAL A 128 0.90 0.21 7.23
N PRO A 129 0.66 -0.28 8.46
CA PRO A 129 -0.69 -0.50 8.98
C PRO A 129 -1.58 0.74 8.84
N ASN A 130 -2.89 0.51 8.74
CA ASN A 130 -3.93 1.56 8.79
C ASN A 130 -3.91 2.65 7.70
N VAL A 131 -3.00 2.60 6.71
CA VAL A 131 -3.04 3.49 5.52
C VAL A 131 -4.20 3.20 4.56
N GLY A 132 -4.92 2.09 4.76
CA GLY A 132 -6.10 1.72 3.96
C GLY A 132 -5.83 0.76 2.80
N LYS A 133 -4.79 -0.09 2.89
CA LYS A 133 -4.51 -1.17 1.91
C LYS A 133 -5.72 -2.08 1.69
N SER A 134 -6.28 -2.64 2.76
CA SER A 134 -7.42 -3.55 2.70
C SER A 134 -8.68 -2.85 2.17
N ALA A 135 -8.87 -1.56 2.47
CA ALA A 135 -9.95 -0.76 1.88
C ALA A 135 -9.77 -0.59 0.37
N LEU A 136 -8.54 -0.32 -0.10
CA LEU A 136 -8.21 -0.23 -1.51
C LEU A 136 -8.47 -1.56 -2.22
N ILE A 137 -8.00 -2.67 -1.67
CA ILE A 137 -8.15 -4.02 -2.24
C ILE A 137 -9.63 -4.40 -2.33
N ASN A 138 -10.39 -4.16 -1.26
CA ASN A 138 -11.84 -4.39 -1.28
C ASN A 138 -12.57 -3.50 -2.30
N SER A 139 -12.09 -2.29 -2.54
CA SER A 139 -12.67 -1.39 -3.54
C SER A 139 -12.37 -1.85 -4.97
N ILE A 140 -11.13 -2.26 -5.24
CA ILE A 140 -10.72 -2.89 -6.51
C ILE A 140 -11.59 -4.12 -6.77
N HIS A 141 -11.73 -4.99 -5.77
CA HIS A 141 -12.59 -6.17 -5.86
C HIS A 141 -14.05 -5.81 -6.19
N ARG A 142 -14.62 -4.76 -5.58
CA ARG A 142 -16.00 -4.32 -5.87
C ARG A 142 -16.17 -3.81 -7.30
N ILE A 143 -15.15 -3.15 -7.85
CA ILE A 143 -15.17 -2.67 -9.24
C ILE A 143 -15.13 -3.89 -10.18
N GLU A 144 -14.26 -4.85 -9.91
CA GLU A 144 -14.13 -6.07 -10.72
C GLU A 144 -15.39 -6.93 -10.68
N SER A 145 -15.99 -7.20 -9.52
CA SER A 145 -17.24 -7.96 -9.44
C SER A 145 -18.41 -7.29 -10.18
N SER A 146 -18.34 -5.97 -10.42
CA SER A 146 -19.33 -5.25 -11.22
C SER A 146 -19.05 -5.27 -12.73
N CYS A 147 -17.79 -5.49 -13.13
CA CYS A 147 -17.37 -5.59 -14.53
C CYS A 147 -17.37 -7.04 -15.03
N PHE A 148 -17.13 -8.01 -14.17
CA PHE A 148 -17.11 -9.45 -14.47
C PHE A 148 -17.85 -10.22 -13.37
N PRO A 149 -19.11 -10.65 -13.60
CA PRO A 149 -19.85 -11.45 -12.62
C PRO A 149 -19.28 -12.88 -12.59
N VAL A 150 -18.26 -13.12 -11.77
CA VAL A 150 -17.74 -14.46 -11.50
C VAL A 150 -18.42 -15.04 -10.26
N GLN A 151 -18.97 -16.25 -10.39
CA GLN A 151 -19.79 -16.97 -9.38
C GLN A 151 -18.97 -17.69 -8.30
N GLU A 152 -17.67 -17.43 -8.17
CA GLU A 152 -16.86 -18.05 -7.11
C GLU A 152 -17.01 -17.31 -5.78
N LYS A 153 -16.98 -18.06 -4.67
CA LYS A 153 -17.15 -17.54 -3.31
C LYS A 153 -15.92 -16.71 -2.91
N ILE A 154 -15.94 -15.41 -3.21
CA ILE A 154 -14.74 -14.58 -3.12
C ILE A 154 -14.41 -14.22 -1.67
N LYS A 155 -13.20 -14.58 -1.22
CA LYS A 155 -12.65 -14.15 0.07
C LYS A 155 -12.48 -12.62 0.05
N ARG A 156 -12.85 -11.93 1.13
CA ARG A 156 -12.72 -10.46 1.25
C ARG A 156 -11.55 -10.13 2.19
N ALA A 157 -10.86 -9.03 1.95
CA ALA A 157 -9.83 -8.56 2.89
C ALA A 157 -10.49 -8.01 4.16
N THR A 158 -10.06 -8.49 5.33
CA THR A 158 -10.57 -8.03 6.62
C THR A 158 -10.08 -6.60 6.90
N VAL A 159 -10.99 -5.69 7.27
CA VAL A 159 -10.65 -4.29 7.60
C VAL A 159 -10.99 -4.05 9.07
N GLY A 160 -10.05 -3.49 9.83
CA GLY A 160 -10.26 -3.11 11.23
C GLY A 160 -9.31 -1.99 11.66
N PRO A 161 -9.58 -1.31 12.78
CA PRO A 161 -8.77 -0.19 13.27
C PRO A 161 -7.46 -0.63 13.95
N LEU A 162 -7.39 -1.89 14.39
CA LEU A 162 -6.23 -2.44 15.06
C LEU A 162 -5.14 -2.85 14.04
N PRO A 163 -3.85 -2.52 14.28
CA PRO A 163 -2.75 -3.06 13.47
C PRO A 163 -2.74 -4.59 13.51
N GLY A 164 -2.40 -5.24 12.38
CA GLY A 164 -2.25 -6.70 12.30
C GLY A 164 -3.53 -7.51 12.04
N VAL A 165 -4.64 -6.85 11.67
CA VAL A 165 -5.90 -7.53 11.28
C VAL A 165 -5.74 -8.42 10.05
N THR A 166 -4.93 -8.01 9.07
CA THR A 166 -4.46 -8.90 8.00
C THR A 166 -3.24 -9.65 8.54
N GLN A 167 -3.35 -10.98 8.69
CA GLN A 167 -2.26 -11.83 9.20
C GLN A 167 -1.55 -12.64 8.10
N ASP A 168 -2.27 -12.98 7.02
CA ASP A 168 -1.76 -13.75 5.89
C ASP A 168 -1.73 -12.94 4.59
N ILE A 169 -0.75 -13.24 3.72
CA ILE A 169 -0.69 -12.68 2.36
C ILE A 169 -1.71 -13.43 1.50
N ALA A 170 -2.79 -12.75 1.10
CA ALA A 170 -3.84 -13.31 0.23
C ALA A 170 -3.73 -12.75 -1.18
N GLY A 171 -3.83 -13.60 -2.20
CA GLY A 171 -3.88 -13.19 -3.61
C GLY A 171 -5.30 -13.09 -4.13
N PHE A 172 -5.64 -11.98 -4.77
CA PHE A 172 -6.93 -11.69 -5.38
C PHE A 172 -6.72 -11.49 -6.89
N LYS A 173 -7.45 -12.20 -7.74
CA LYS A 173 -7.43 -11.92 -9.19
C LYS A 173 -8.27 -10.67 -9.46
N ILE A 174 -7.71 -9.70 -10.18
CA ILE A 174 -8.34 -8.40 -10.47
C ILE A 174 -8.46 -8.09 -11.96
N ALA A 175 -7.94 -8.93 -12.86
CA ALA A 175 -8.22 -8.84 -14.28
C ALA A 175 -8.03 -10.22 -14.90
N HIS A 176 -8.75 -10.51 -15.99
CA HIS A 176 -8.62 -11.79 -16.70
C HIS A 176 -7.68 -11.71 -17.91
N HIS A 177 -7.57 -10.55 -18.57
CA HIS A 177 -6.79 -10.37 -19.79
C HIS A 177 -6.00 -9.04 -19.77
N PRO A 178 -4.71 -9.07 -19.39
CA PRO A 178 -3.96 -10.21 -18.85
C PRO A 178 -4.43 -10.57 -17.43
N SER A 179 -4.06 -11.75 -16.95
CA SER A 179 -4.43 -12.15 -15.60
C SER A 179 -3.65 -11.33 -14.58
N ILE A 180 -4.27 -10.33 -13.97
CA ILE A 180 -3.62 -9.48 -12.95
C ILE A 180 -4.02 -10.00 -11.57
N TYR A 181 -3.03 -10.29 -10.72
CA TYR A 181 -3.24 -10.70 -9.33
C TYR A 181 -2.79 -9.59 -8.38
N VAL A 182 -3.61 -9.24 -7.40
CA VAL A 182 -3.30 -8.35 -6.28
C VAL A 182 -2.98 -9.17 -5.04
N LEU A 183 -1.75 -9.06 -4.54
CA LEU A 183 -1.39 -9.59 -3.24
C LEU A 183 -1.72 -8.57 -2.15
N ASP A 184 -2.64 -8.91 -1.25
CA ASP A 184 -2.82 -8.21 0.03
C ASP A 184 -1.66 -8.56 0.94
N THR A 185 -1.07 -7.52 1.53
CA THR A 185 0.04 -7.70 2.46
C THR A 185 -0.37 -7.17 3.83
N PRO A 186 -0.02 -7.90 4.91
CA PRO A 186 -0.18 -7.36 6.24
C PRO A 186 0.53 -6.01 6.33
N GLY A 187 -0.07 -5.07 7.06
CA GLY A 187 0.62 -3.82 7.35
C GLY A 187 1.87 -4.10 8.17
N VAL A 188 3.02 -3.72 7.65
CA VAL A 188 4.30 -3.88 8.36
C VAL A 188 4.85 -2.48 8.66
N LEU A 189 5.02 -2.18 9.95
CA LEU A 189 5.76 -1.00 10.41
C LEU A 189 7.27 -1.24 10.31
N VAL A 190 8.07 -0.21 10.53
CA VAL A 190 9.52 -0.35 10.72
C VAL A 190 9.84 -0.85 12.14
N PRO A 191 10.89 -1.67 12.34
CA PRO A 191 11.32 -2.21 13.65
C PRO A 191 11.52 -1.16 14.73
N SER A 192 11.99 0.01 14.31
CA SER A 192 12.20 1.15 15.17
C SER A 192 11.68 2.38 14.45
N ILE A 193 10.84 3.15 15.14
CA ILE A 193 10.47 4.49 14.68
C ILE A 193 11.62 5.42 15.09
N PRO A 194 12.29 6.07 14.13
CA PRO A 194 13.53 6.80 14.40
C PRO A 194 13.29 8.07 15.21
N ASP A 195 12.12 8.68 15.10
CA ASP A 195 11.80 9.95 15.75
C ASP A 195 10.38 9.98 16.35
N ILE A 196 10.26 10.65 17.50
CA ILE A 196 9.00 10.74 18.25
C ILE A 196 7.92 11.45 17.42
N GLU A 197 8.30 12.44 16.61
CA GLU A 197 7.37 13.21 15.79
C GLU A 197 6.68 12.32 14.73
N THR A 198 7.42 11.45 14.04
CA THR A 198 6.91 10.44 13.12
C THR A 198 6.01 9.45 13.86
N GLY A 199 6.38 9.04 15.07
CA GLY A 199 5.54 8.19 15.92
C GLY A 199 4.18 8.85 16.21
N LEU A 200 4.18 10.12 16.61
CA LEU A 200 2.97 10.89 16.87
C LEU A 200 2.12 11.08 15.60
N LYS A 201 2.76 11.40 14.47
CA LYS A 201 2.09 11.52 13.18
C LYS A 201 1.40 10.22 12.77
N LEU A 202 2.07 9.08 12.94
CA LEU A 202 1.53 7.76 12.64
C LEU A 202 0.37 7.39 13.57
N ALA A 203 0.43 7.79 14.84
CA ALA A 203 -0.64 7.53 15.81
C ALA A 203 -1.91 8.36 15.54
N LEU A 204 -1.78 9.56 14.96
CA LEU A 204 -2.88 10.45 14.60
C LEU A 204 -3.43 10.20 13.17
N ALA A 205 -2.80 9.29 12.42
CA ALA A 205 -3.20 8.90 11.07
C ALA A 205 -4.21 7.72 11.07
#